data_AF-A0A0B7MR10-F1
#
_entry.id   AF-A0A0B7MR10-F1
#
_cell.length_a   1.000
_cell.length_b   1.000
_cell.length_c   1.000
_cell.angle_alpha   90.00
_cell.angle_beta   90.00
_cell.angle_gamma   90.00
#
_symmetry.space_group_name_H-M   'P 1'
#
loop_
_entity.id
_entity.type
_entity.pdbx_description
1 polymer ?
#
loop_
_entity_poly.entity_id
_entity_poly.type
_entity_poly.pdbx_seq_one_letter_code
_entity_poly.pdbx_strand_id
1 'polypeptide(L)'
;MLHLLSFVILTAAPLFLLGSATGTLNYQMSTVAWLACVATGIFTSVALFTFMAGMKLVGSTTASVLCTAEPVTAVVFSALLLSQKMTTLQLLGGLVILIGAVLVVTSKRQPDADDVQHLSKVTDISPKY
;
A
#
# COMPACT_ATOMS: atom_id res chain seq x y z
N MET A 1 17.18 -0.45 13.24
CA MET A 1 16.34 -0.82 14.40
C MET A 1 15.59 0.38 14.97
N LEU A 2 16.25 1.52 15.27
CA LEU A 2 15.58 2.72 15.80
C LEU A 2 14.43 3.24 14.91
N HIS A 3 14.64 3.36 13.60
CA HIS A 3 13.62 3.89 12.67
C HIS A 3 12.33 3.06 12.61
N LEU A 4 12.42 1.73 12.76
CA LEU A 4 11.24 0.85 12.79
C LEU A 4 10.43 1.08 14.07
N LEU A 5 11.10 1.20 15.21
CA LEU A 5 10.44 1.49 16.49
C LEU A 5 9.75 2.86 16.45
N SER A 6 10.40 3.89 15.89
CA SER A 6 9.79 5.21 15.74
C SER A 6 8.51 5.17 14.90
N PHE A 7 8.50 4.43 13.79
CA PHE A 7 7.32 4.28 12.94
C PHE A 7 6.15 3.56 13.64
N VAL A 8 6.47 2.49 14.37
CA VAL A 8 5.47 1.75 15.17
C VAL A 8 4.88 2.64 16.27
N ILE A 9 5.71 3.42 16.96
CA ILE A 9 5.25 4.34 18.00
C ILE A 9 4.39 5.45 17.40
N LEU A 10 4.78 5.99 16.23
CA LEU A 10 4.03 7.06 15.55
C LEU A 10 2.62 6.64 15.14
N THR A 11 2.42 5.36 14.81
CA THR A 11 1.12 4.81 14.39
C THR A 11 0.30 4.31 15.59
N ALA A 12 0.94 3.67 16.56
CA ALA A 12 0.26 3.11 17.73
C ALA A 12 -0.16 4.18 18.75
N ALA A 13 0.66 5.22 18.98
CA ALA A 13 0.38 6.24 19.99
C ALA A 13 -0.90 7.06 19.71
N PRO A 14 -1.17 7.54 18.48
CA PRO A 14 -2.42 8.22 18.17
C PRO A 14 -3.65 7.33 18.34
N LEU A 15 -3.58 6.06 17.94
CA LEU A 15 -4.66 5.09 18.10
C LEU A 15 -4.96 4.82 19.58
N PHE A 16 -3.91 4.70 20.40
CA PHE A 16 -4.04 4.53 21.85
C PHE A 16 -4.61 5.77 22.54
N LEU A 17 -4.17 6.97 22.13
CA LEU A 17 -4.71 8.24 22.62
C LEU A 17 -6.18 8.43 22.21
N LEU A 18 -6.54 8.10 20.97
CA LEU A 18 -7.93 8.16 20.50
C LEU A 18 -8.81 7.15 21.24
N GLY A 19 -8.36 5.90 21.38
CA GLY A 19 -9.09 4.86 22.09
C GLY A 19 -9.26 5.13 23.59
N SER A 20 -8.29 5.82 24.22
CA SER A 20 -8.39 6.23 25.63
C SER A 20 -9.29 7.45 25.80
N ALA A 21 -9.23 8.42 24.89
CA ALA A 21 -10.10 9.60 24.91
C ALA A 21 -11.59 9.26 24.63
N THR A 22 -11.86 8.25 23.80
CA THR A 22 -13.24 7.80 23.50
C THR A 22 -13.77 6.76 24.50
N GLY A 23 -12.94 6.25 25.40
CA GLY A 23 -13.33 5.22 26.37
C GLY A 23 -13.72 3.87 25.74
N THR A 24 -13.47 3.67 24.44
CA THR A 24 -13.85 2.46 23.69
C THR A 24 -12.77 1.38 23.72
N LEU A 25 -11.72 1.55 24.52
CA LEU A 25 -10.65 0.55 24.71
C LEU A 25 -11.19 -0.67 25.47
N ASN A 26 -11.71 -1.63 24.72
CA ASN A 26 -12.16 -2.90 25.24
C ASN A 26 -11.04 -3.94 25.14
N TYR A 27 -10.47 -4.32 26.28
CA TYR A 27 -9.43 -5.34 26.38
C TYR A 27 -9.96 -6.77 26.51
N GLN A 28 -11.28 -6.97 26.54
CA GLN A 28 -11.90 -8.31 26.60
C GLN A 28 -11.88 -9.00 25.23
N MET A 29 -10.70 -9.14 24.66
CA MET A 29 -10.48 -9.92 23.44
C MET A 29 -10.34 -11.40 23.79
N SER A 30 -11.13 -12.25 23.13
CA SER A 30 -11.03 -13.70 23.23
C SER A 30 -9.65 -14.20 22.78
N THR A 31 -9.19 -15.33 23.30
CA THR A 31 -7.94 -15.99 22.88
C THR A 31 -7.89 -16.23 21.37
N VAL A 32 -9.04 -16.49 20.74
CA VAL A 32 -9.15 -16.64 19.28
C VAL A 32 -8.83 -15.33 18.56
N ALA A 33 -9.25 -14.17 19.08
CA ALA A 33 -8.96 -12.88 18.50
C ALA A 33 -7.46 -12.56 18.57
N TRP A 34 -6.81 -12.87 19.70
CA TRP A 34 -5.36 -12.76 19.83
C TRP A 34 -4.61 -13.64 18.82
N LEU A 35 -5.05 -14.90 18.65
CA LEU A 35 -4.45 -15.80 17.68
C LEU A 35 -4.65 -15.30 16.24
N ALA A 36 -5.83 -14.77 15.90
CA ALA A 36 -6.11 -14.18 14.61
C ALA A 36 -5.21 -12.96 14.32
N CYS A 37 -5.00 -12.07 15.31
CA CYS A 37 -4.07 -10.95 15.19
C CYS A 37 -2.65 -11.42 14.89
N VAL A 38 -2.15 -12.41 15.62
CA VAL A 38 -0.81 -12.97 15.37
C VAL A 38 -0.73 -13.62 13.98
N ALA A 39 -1.74 -14.40 13.59
CA ALA A 39 -1.79 -15.05 12.29
C ALA A 39 -1.77 -14.04 11.13
N THR A 40 -2.58 -12.99 11.21
CA THR A 40 -2.59 -11.91 10.20
C THR A 40 -1.27 -11.15 10.15
N GLY A 41 -0.62 -10.92 11.29
CA GLY A 41 0.70 -10.30 11.35
C GLY A 41 1.79 -11.13 10.67
N ILE A 42 1.80 -12.44 10.92
CA ILE A 42 2.72 -13.38 10.24
C ILE A 42 2.45 -13.40 8.74
N PHE A 43 1.19 -13.54 8.34
CA PHE A 43 0.79 -13.57 6.94
C PHE A 43 1.23 -12.31 6.19
N THR A 44 0.98 -11.13 6.77
CA THR A 44 1.38 -9.84 6.21
C THR A 44 2.90 -9.72 6.11
N SER A 45 3.63 -10.20 7.11
CA SER A 45 5.10 -10.20 7.10
C SER A 45 5.64 -11.05 5.95
N VAL A 46 5.13 -12.27 5.78
CA VAL A 46 5.51 -13.17 4.68
C VAL A 46 5.19 -12.54 3.32
N ALA A 47 4.02 -11.91 3.17
CA ALA A 47 3.63 -11.22 1.96
C ALA A 47 4.60 -10.06 1.63
N LEU A 48 4.99 -9.25 2.62
CA LEU A 48 5.96 -8.17 2.46
C LEU A 48 7.36 -8.67 2.06
N PHE A 49 7.86 -9.73 2.70
CA PHE A 49 9.15 -10.32 2.32
C PHE A 49 9.11 -10.88 0.90
N THR A 50 8.02 -11.55 0.53
CA THR A 50 7.82 -12.09 -0.82
C THR A 50 7.71 -10.96 -1.84
N PHE A 51 7.02 -9.87 -1.50
CA PHE A 51 6.94 -8.68 -2.34
C PHE A 51 8.32 -8.07 -2.55
N MET A 52 9.10 -7.86 -1.48
CA MET A 52 10.48 -7.35 -1.60
C MET A 52 11.38 -8.26 -2.44
N ALA A 53 11.22 -9.59 -2.33
CA ALA A 53 11.94 -10.54 -3.18
C ALA A 53 11.49 -10.43 -4.65
N GLY A 54 10.18 -10.36 -4.90
CA GLY A 54 9.60 -10.18 -6.23
C GLY A 54 10.02 -8.86 -6.88
N MET A 55 10.08 -7.76 -6.12
CA MET A 55 10.57 -6.47 -6.59
C MET A 55 11.98 -6.54 -7.17
N LYS A 56 12.85 -7.38 -6.60
CA LYS A 56 14.22 -7.60 -7.13
C LYS A 56 14.22 -8.34 -8.46
N LEU A 57 13.16 -9.10 -8.78
CA LEU A 57 13.04 -9.88 -10.01
C LEU A 57 12.36 -9.10 -11.14
N VAL A 58 11.29 -8.35 -10.85
CA VAL A 58 10.48 -7.66 -11.88
C VAL A 58 10.75 -6.15 -11.99
N GLY A 59 11.62 -5.61 -11.14
CA GLY A 59 11.99 -4.19 -11.10
C GLY A 59 10.98 -3.30 -10.37
N SER A 60 11.45 -2.13 -9.94
CA SER A 60 10.67 -1.15 -9.14
C SER A 60 9.45 -0.60 -9.89
N THR A 61 9.55 -0.43 -11.21
CA THR A 61 8.45 0.09 -12.04
C THR A 61 7.25 -0.87 -12.07
N THR A 62 7.49 -2.16 -12.30
CA THR A 62 6.42 -3.18 -12.32
C THR A 62 5.81 -3.35 -10.93
N ALA A 63 6.65 -3.31 -9.88
CA ALA A 63 6.20 -3.33 -8.50
C ALA A 63 5.32 -2.13 -8.14
N SER A 64 5.68 -0.93 -8.62
CA SER A 64 4.87 0.28 -8.44
C SER A 64 3.50 0.14 -9.09
N VAL A 65 3.43 -0.41 -10.31
CA VAL A 65 2.14 -0.69 -10.97
C VAL A 65 1.31 -1.70 -10.16
N LEU A 66 1.93 -2.75 -9.59
CA LEU A 66 1.23 -3.69 -8.70
C LEU A 66 0.66 -3.00 -7.45
N CYS A 67 1.41 -2.09 -6.82
CA CYS A 67 0.90 -1.28 -5.70
C CYS A 67 -0.29 -0.41 -6.10
N THR A 68 -0.33 0.10 -7.34
CA THR A 68 -1.51 0.86 -7.82
C THR A 68 -2.72 -0.01 -8.11
N ALA A 69 -2.54 -1.33 -8.30
CA ALA A 69 -3.61 -2.30 -8.47
C ALA A 69 -4.13 -2.87 -7.14
N GLU A 70 -3.36 -2.74 -6.05
CA GLU A 70 -3.72 -3.20 -4.70
C GLU A 70 -5.08 -2.67 -4.21
N PRO A 71 -5.44 -1.37 -4.37
CA PRO A 71 -6.74 -0.87 -3.92
C PRO A 71 -7.90 -1.55 -4.64
N VAL A 72 -7.72 -1.89 -5.92
CA VAL A 72 -8.75 -2.56 -6.73
C VAL A 72 -8.95 -3.99 -6.23
N THR A 73 -7.86 -4.74 -6.01
CA THR A 73 -7.95 -6.10 -5.48
C THR A 73 -8.51 -6.11 -4.06
N ALA A 74 -8.12 -5.16 -3.21
CA ALA A 74 -8.66 -5.00 -1.86
C ALA A 74 -10.18 -4.75 -1.87
N VAL A 75 -10.67 -3.88 -2.76
CA VAL A 75 -12.13 -3.63 -2.89
C VAL A 75 -12.86 -4.88 -3.37
N VAL A 76 -12.32 -5.59 -4.36
CA VAL A 76 -12.93 -6.84 -4.87
C VAL A 76 -12.97 -7.91 -3.78
N PHE A 77 -11.86 -8.14 -3.07
CA PHE A 77 -11.82 -9.11 -1.97
C PHE A 77 -12.72 -8.70 -0.81
N SER A 78 -12.79 -7.41 -0.49
CA SER A 78 -13.70 -6.89 0.53
C SER A 78 -15.16 -7.18 0.16
N ALA A 79 -15.56 -6.93 -1.09
CA ALA A 79 -16.90 -7.22 -1.57
C ALA A 79 -17.24 -8.73 -1.55
N LEU A 80 -16.25 -9.59 -1.81
CA LEU A 80 -16.45 -11.06 -1.81
C LEU A 80 -16.48 -11.66 -0.38
N LEU A 81 -15.59 -11.22 0.50
CA LEU A 81 -15.44 -11.78 1.86
C LEU A 81 -16.45 -11.20 2.84
N LEU A 82 -16.79 -9.92 2.71
CA LEU A 82 -17.71 -9.24 3.61
C LEU A 82 -19.15 -9.47 3.13
N SER A 83 -19.65 -10.68 3.33
CA SER A 83 -21.04 -11.11 3.07
C SER A 83 -22.09 -10.42 3.99
N GLN A 84 -21.85 -9.16 4.38
CA GLN A 84 -22.70 -8.34 5.24
C GLN A 84 -23.30 -7.18 4.44
N LYS A 85 -24.44 -6.64 4.89
CA LYS A 85 -25.09 -5.49 4.26
C LYS A 85 -24.16 -4.27 4.36
N MET A 86 -23.41 -4.01 3.29
CA MET A 86 -22.58 -2.83 3.12
C MET A 86 -23.45 -1.59 3.37
N THR A 87 -23.01 -0.72 4.28
CA THR A 87 -23.69 0.56 4.49
C THR A 87 -23.49 1.47 3.28
N THR A 88 -24.43 2.37 3.00
CA THR A 88 -24.31 3.34 1.88
C THR A 88 -23.00 4.12 1.95
N LEU A 89 -22.50 4.40 3.15
CA LEU A 89 -21.24 5.10 3.36
C LEU A 89 -20.02 4.25 2.97
N GLN A 90 -20.03 2.94 3.22
CA GLN A 90 -18.98 2.02 2.76
C GLN A 90 -18.95 1.91 1.23
N LEU A 91 -20.11 1.91 0.59
CA LEU A 91 -20.21 1.91 -0.87
C LEU A 91 -19.62 3.20 -1.47
N LEU A 92 -19.95 4.36 -0.89
CA LEU A 92 -19.38 5.64 -1.31
C LEU A 92 -17.86 5.68 -1.10
N GLY A 93 -17.37 5.22 0.05
CA GLY A 93 -15.93 5.12 0.31
C GLY A 93 -15.22 4.20 -0.68
N GLY A 94 -15.80 3.03 -0.97
CA GLY A 94 -15.29 2.10 -1.98
C GLY A 94 -15.25 2.71 -3.38
N LEU A 95 -16.29 3.45 -3.76
CA LEU A 95 -16.34 4.15 -5.06
C LEU A 95 -15.23 5.21 -5.18
N VAL A 96 -15.00 6.00 -4.13
CA VAL A 96 -13.92 7.01 -4.10
C VAL A 96 -12.55 6.34 -4.25
N ILE A 97 -12.30 5.23 -3.56
CA ILE A 97 -11.05 4.47 -3.67
C ILE A 97 -10.86 3.95 -5.11
N LEU A 98 -11.91 3.38 -5.72
CA LEU A 98 -11.85 2.90 -7.10
C LEU A 98 -11.54 4.04 -8.09
N ILE A 99 -12.20 5.18 -7.95
CA ILE A 99 -11.92 6.37 -8.79
C ILE A 99 -10.47 6.81 -8.62
N GLY A 100 -9.98 6.91 -7.38
CA GLY A 100 -8.59 7.28 -7.10
C GLY A 100 -7.59 6.30 -7.71
N ALA A 101 -7.84 4.99 -7.61
CA ALA A 101 -6.99 3.96 -8.19
C ALA A 101 -6.94 4.07 -9.72
N VAL A 102 -8.08 4.27 -10.38
CA VAL A 102 -8.15 4.46 -11.84
C VAL A 102 -7.38 5.72 -12.26
N LEU A 103 -7.51 6.82 -11.53
CA LEU A 103 -6.77 8.06 -11.81
C LEU A 103 -5.25 7.85 -11.71
N VAL A 104 -4.77 7.14 -10.68
CA VAL A 104 -3.34 6.86 -10.52
C VAL A 104 -2.80 5.99 -11.65
N VAL A 105 -3.54 4.94 -12.03
CA VAL A 105 -3.12 4.03 -13.11
C VAL A 105 -3.09 4.73 -14.47
N THR A 106 -4.05 5.63 -14.72
CA THR A 106 -4.12 6.39 -15.98
C THR A 106 -3.11 7.53 -16.05
N SER A 107 -2.69 8.07 -14.91
CA SER A 107 -1.75 9.20 -14.82
C SER A 107 -0.27 8.82 -15.01
N LYS A 108 0.05 7.74 -15.76
CA LYS A 108 1.43 7.31 -16.04
C LYS A 108 2.29 8.53 -16.43
N ARG A 109 3.30 8.85 -15.61
CA ARG A 109 4.24 9.91 -15.91
C ARG A 109 5.11 9.47 -17.10
N GLN A 110 4.94 10.16 -18.22
CA GLN A 110 5.84 10.11 -19.38
C GLN A 110 7.29 10.28 -18.88
N PRO A 111 8.28 9.53 -19.39
CA PRO A 111 9.68 9.82 -19.11
C PRO A 111 9.95 11.29 -19.40
N ASP A 112 10.61 11.96 -18.46
CA ASP A 112 10.88 13.39 -18.55
C ASP A 112 11.61 13.65 -19.88
N ALA A 113 11.07 14.54 -20.71
CA ALA A 113 11.67 14.87 -22.01
C ALA A 113 13.09 15.43 -21.83
N ASP A 114 13.39 15.95 -20.64
CA ASP A 114 14.67 16.46 -20.22
C ASP A 114 15.74 15.35 -20.10
N ASP A 115 15.38 14.14 -19.66
CA ASP A 115 16.32 13.00 -19.55
C ASP A 115 16.72 12.48 -20.94
N VAL A 116 15.77 12.40 -21.88
CA VAL A 116 16.03 11.94 -23.24
C VAL A 116 16.90 12.94 -24.02
N GLN A 117 16.69 14.23 -23.77
CA GLN A 117 17.47 15.30 -24.40
C GLN A 117 18.87 15.48 -23.78
N HIS A 118 19.04 15.18 -22.49
CA HIS A 118 20.36 15.15 -21.85
C HIS A 118 21.18 13.93 -22.30
N LEU A 119 20.55 12.77 -22.49
CA LEU A 119 21.20 11.55 -23.01
C LEU A 119 21.57 11.68 -24.49
N SER A 120 20.74 12.32 -25.31
CA SER A 120 21.09 12.57 -26.72
C SER A 120 22.28 13.52 -26.83
N LYS A 121 22.36 14.53 -25.97
CA LYS A 121 23.46 15.52 -25.96
C LYS A 121 24.80 14.94 -25.48
N VAL A 122 24.77 13.94 -24.60
CA VAL A 122 25.99 13.24 -24.14
C VAL A 122 26.45 12.18 -25.15
N THR A 123 25.52 11.53 -25.87
CA THR A 123 25.84 10.49 -26.85
C THR A 123 26.30 11.08 -28.19
N ASP A 124 25.91 12.31 -28.52
CA ASP A 124 26.39 13.06 -29.69
C ASP A 124 27.87 13.50 -29.57
N ILE A 125 28.44 13.45 -28.36
CA ILE A 125 29.88 13.69 -28.12
C ILE A 125 30.72 12.43 -28.41
N SER A 126 30.45 11.71 -29.49
CA SER A 126 31.43 10.74 -30.00
C SER A 126 32.40 11.47 -30.92
N PRO A 127 33.71 11.53 -30.59
CA PRO A 127 34.68 12.20 -31.47
C PRO A 127 34.68 11.52 -32.83
N LYS A 128 34.41 12.33 -33.85
CA LYS A 128 34.53 11.94 -35.25
C LYS A 128 36.02 12.04 -35.61
N TYR A 129 36.71 10.90 -35.51
CA TYR A 129 38.14 10.69 -35.75
C TYR A 129 39.10 11.27 -34.71
#